data_AF-E1ZV49-F1
#
_entry.id   AF-E1ZV49-F1
#
_cell.length_a   1.000
_cell.length_b   1.000
_cell.length_c   1.000
_cell.angle_alpha   90.00
_cell.angle_beta   90.00
_cell.angle_gamma   90.00
#
_symmetry.space_group_name_H-M   'P 1'
#
loop_
_entity.id
_entity.type
_entity.pdbx_description
1 polymer ?
#
loop_
_entity_poly.entity_id
_entity_poly.type
_entity_poly.pdbx_seq_one_letter_code
_entity_poly.pdbx_strand_id
1 'polypeptide(L)' 'TQSPDLNPIENLWSILDEKIDKTGVTNKENYFAALRRTWEELDEKYLQNLVESMPRRLQAVIKAKGSHTKY' A
#
# COMPACT_ATOMS: atom_id res chain seq x y z
N THR A 1 7.42 -14.36 7.61
CA THR A 1 7.74 -13.93 6.24
C THR A 1 8.47 -12.60 6.32
N GLN A 2 9.55 -12.38 5.54
CA GLN A 2 10.41 -11.18 5.61
C GLN A 2 10.43 -10.39 4.29
N SER A 3 9.35 -10.45 3.51
CA SER A 3 9.27 -9.87 2.15
C SER A 3 8.05 -8.95 2.02
N PRO A 4 8.04 -7.80 2.72
CA PRO A 4 6.97 -6.81 2.58
C PRO A 4 6.87 -6.28 1.14
N ASP A 5 7.97 -6.30 0.39
CA ASP A 5 8.06 -5.89 -1.00
C ASP A 5 7.23 -6.76 -1.98
N LEU A 6 6.93 -7.99 -1.57
CA LEU A 6 6.04 -8.91 -2.27
C LEU A 6 4.58 -8.84 -1.82
N ASN A 7 4.24 -7.99 -0.86
CA ASN A 7 2.89 -7.85 -0.34
C ASN A 7 2.29 -6.49 -0.78
N PRO A 8 1.51 -6.43 -1.88
CA PRO A 8 0.99 -5.16 -2.40
C PRO A 8 0.11 -4.37 -1.42
N ILE A 9 -0.41 -5.03 -0.38
CA ILE A 9 -1.20 -4.36 0.66
C ILE A 9 -0.35 -3.37 1.47
N GLU A 10 0.97 -3.55 1.56
CA GLU A 10 1.85 -2.61 2.25
C GLU A 10 1.87 -1.26 1.52
N ASN A 11 1.82 -1.26 0.19
CA ASN A 11 1.72 -0.02 -0.58
C ASN A 11 0.32 0.62 -0.45
N LEU A 12 -0.72 -0.20 -0.27
CA LEU A 12 -2.07 0.30 0.01
C LEU A 12 -2.11 1.00 1.37
N TRP A 13 -1.53 0.39 2.41
CA TRP A 13 -1.42 1.01 3.73
C TRP A 13 -0.65 2.32 3.69
N SER A 14 0.49 2.35 2.99
CA SER A 14 1.29 3.57 2.84
C SER A 14 0.50 4.74 2.24
N ILE A 15 -0.42 4.50 1.30
CA ILE A 15 -1.23 5.57 0.69
C ILE A 15 -2.39 5.99 1.57
N LEU A 16 -3.01 5.04 2.26
CA LEU A 16 -4.05 5.35 3.23
C LEU A 16 -3.49 6.25 4.33
N ASP A 17 -2.34 5.88 4.89
CA ASP A 17 -1.66 6.68 5.91
C ASP A 17 -1.25 8.06 5.38
N GLU A 18 -0.66 8.16 4.18
CA GLU A 18 -0.30 9.45 3.56
C GLU A 18 -1.52 10.38 3.38
N LYS A 19 -2.67 9.82 3.00
CA LYS A 19 -3.92 10.58 2.84
C LYS A 19 -4.49 11.03 4.18
N ILE A 20 -4.45 10.18 5.20
CA ILE A 20 -4.96 10.51 6.53
C ILE A 20 -4.04 11.52 7.22
N ASP A 21 -2.72 11.41 7.11
CA ASP A 21 -1.75 12.35 7.68
C ASP A 21 -2.00 13.78 7.18
N LYS A 22 -2.36 13.94 5.91
CA LYS A 22 -2.72 15.24 5.31
C LYS A 22 -3.97 15.88 5.92
N THR A 23 -4.82 15.11 6.58
CA THR A 23 -6.02 15.63 7.28
C THR A 23 -5.70 16.24 8.65
N GLY A 24 -4.52 15.97 9.20
CA GLY A 24 -4.09 16.49 10.52
C GLY A 24 -4.86 15.90 11.70
N VAL A 25 -5.52 14.76 11.51
CA VAL A 25 -6.30 14.10 12.56
C VAL A 25 -5.38 13.47 13.61
N THR A 26 -5.60 13.79 14.88
CA THR A 26 -4.74 13.34 15.99
C THR A 26 -5.42 12.38 16.98
N ASN A 27 -6.75 12.25 16.95
CA ASN A 27 -7.48 11.34 17.81
C ASN A 27 -7.90 10.06 17.08
N LYS A 28 -7.98 8.97 17.84
CA LYS A 28 -8.23 7.63 17.31
C LYS A 28 -9.56 7.52 16.56
N GLU A 29 -10.64 8.08 17.08
CA GLU A 29 -11.97 7.96 16.50
C GLU A 29 -12.04 8.63 15.12
N ASN A 30 -11.54 9.86 15.02
CA ASN A 30 -11.45 10.58 13.76
C ASN A 30 -10.49 9.89 12.80
N TYR A 31 -9.41 9.26 13.28
CA TYR A 31 -8.49 8.50 12.42
C TYR A 31 -9.22 7.33 11.76
N PHE A 32 -10.00 6.57 12.53
CA PHE A 32 -10.82 5.48 11.98
C PHE A 32 -11.89 5.97 10.99
N ALA A 33 -12.52 7.11 11.26
CA ALA A 33 -13.48 7.71 10.35
C ALA A 33 -12.82 8.15 9.04
N ALA A 34 -11.66 8.81 9.12
CA ALA A 34 -10.86 9.23 7.97
C ALA A 34 -10.37 8.03 7.16
N LEU A 35 -9.92 6.96 7.84
CA LEU A 35 -9.51 5.71 7.19
C LEU A 35 -10.66 5.08 6.39
N ARG A 36 -11.85 4.96 7.00
CA ARG A 36 -13.02 4.38 6.32
C ARG A 36 -13.42 5.20 5.10
N ARG A 37 -13.49 6.52 5.24
CA ARG A 37 -13.80 7.41 4.13
C ARG A 37 -12.77 7.30 3.01
N THR A 38 -11.49 7.34 3.37
CA THR A 38 -10.39 7.23 2.40
C THR A 38 -10.44 5.90 1.66
N TRP A 39 -10.74 4.81 2.38
CA TRP A 39 -10.92 3.48 1.81
C TRP A 39 -12.07 3.44 0.79
N GLU A 40 -13.21 4.04 1.10
CA GLU A 40 -14.37 4.13 0.18
C GLU A 40 -14.10 5.01 -1.04
N GLU A 41 -13.23 6.02 -0.91
CA GLU A 41 -12.81 6.92 -1.99
C GLU A 41 -11.66 6.36 -2.87
N LEU A 42 -11.14 5.17 -2.55
CA LEU A 42 -10.08 4.56 -3.36
C LEU A 42 -10.57 4.20 -4.76
N ASP A 43 -9.78 4.58 -5.76
CA ASP A 43 -10.01 4.20 -7.14
C ASP A 43 -9.79 2.69 -7.33
N GLU A 44 -10.79 1.98 -7.82
CA GLU A 44 -10.70 0.55 -8.13
C GLU A 44 -9.55 0.27 -9.11
N LYS A 45 -9.30 1.18 -10.06
CA LYS A 45 -8.19 1.07 -11.00
C LYS A 45 -6.84 1.06 -10.28
N TYR A 46 -6.71 1.80 -9.18
CA TYR A 46 -5.50 1.79 -8.37
C TYR A 46 -5.28 0.40 -7.73
N LEU A 47 -6.34 -0.21 -7.19
CA LEU A 47 -6.28 -1.55 -6.62
C LEU A 47 -5.92 -2.61 -7.68
N GLN A 48 -6.52 -2.52 -8.87
CA GLN A 48 -6.19 -3.38 -10.00
C GLN A 48 -4.71 -3.26 -10.37
N ASN A 49 -4.19 -2.03 -10.50
CA ASN A 49 -2.77 -1.78 -10.80
C ASN A 49 -1.82 -2.37 -9.74
N LEU A 50 -2.20 -2.37 -8.47
CA LEU A 50 -1.41 -2.98 -7.39
C LEU A 50 -1.30 -4.50 -7.60
N VAL A 51 -2.41 -5.17 -7.90
CA VAL A 51 -2.42 -6.61 -8.17
C VAL A 51 -1.63 -6.93 -9.44
N GLU A 52 -1.84 -6.17 -10.51
CA GLU A 52 -1.14 -6.31 -11.79
C GLU A 52 0.36 -6.00 -11.68
N SER A 53 0.82 -5.37 -10.60
CA SER A 53 2.25 -5.14 -10.34
C SER A 53 2.99 -6.40 -9.90
N MET A 54 2.30 -7.46 -9.44
CA MET A 54 2.93 -8.66 -8.87
C MET A 54 3.97 -9.34 -9.78
N PRO A 55 3.72 -9.55 -11.09
CA PRO A 55 4.74 -10.10 -11.97
C PRO A 55 6.03 -9.27 -11.99
N ARG A 56 5.93 -7.94 -11.94
CA ARG A 56 7.10 -7.03 -11.91
C ARG A 56 7.87 -7.12 -10.59
N ARG A 57 7.17 -7.26 -9.45
CA ARG A 57 7.78 -7.45 -8.12
C ARG A 57 8.56 -8.76 -8.05
N LEU A 58 7.95 -9.84 -8.53
CA LEU A 58 8.61 -11.16 -8.58
C LEU A 58 9.87 -11.11 -9.45
N GLN A 59 9.81 -10.47 -10.62
CA GLN A 59 10.99 -10.28 -11.47
C GLN A 59 12.08 -9.45 -10.78
N ALA A 60 11.71 -8.44 -10.00
CA ALA A 60 12.67 -7.66 -9.22
C ALA A 60 13.37 -8.52 -8.15
N VAL A 61 12.64 -9.39 -7.46
CA VAL A 61 13.20 -10.32 -6.47
C VAL A 61 14.13 -11.34 -7.12
N ILE A 62 13.74 -11.89 -8.28
CA ILE A 62 14.61 -12.81 -9.07
C ILE A 62 15.90 -12.10 -9.45
N LYS A 63 15.83 -10.87 -9.97
CA LYS A 63 17.00 -10.07 -10.33
C LYS A 63 17.87 -9.73 -9.10
N ALA A 64 17.25 -9.51 -7.95
CA ALA A 64 17.91 -9.28 -6.67
C ALA A 64 18.43 -10.57 -6.01
N LYS A 65 18.26 -11.74 -6.65
CA LYS A 65 18.63 -13.06 -6.11
C LYS A 65 18.02 -13.32 -4.73
N GLY A 66 16.77 -12.90 -4.53
CA GLY A 66 16.06 -13.05 -3.25
C GLY A 66 16.36 -11.96 -2.22
N SER A 67 17.17 -10.95 -2.55
CA SER A 67 17.38 -9.78 -1.69
C SER A 67 16.24 -8.76 -1.83
N HIS A 68 16.28 -7.70 -1.02
CA HIS A 68 15.26 -6.64 -0.98
C HIS A 68 15.12 -5.92 -2.32
N THR A 69 13.88 -5.55 -2.64
CA THR A 69 13.57 -4.74 -3.81
C THR A 69 13.03 -3.37 -3.41
N LYS A 70 12.77 -2.52 -4.40
CA LYS A 70 12.22 -1.16 -4.21
C LYS A 70 10.72 -1.12 -3.91
N TYR A 71 10.07 -2.28 -3.92
CA TYR A 71 8.62 -2.42 -3.89
C TYR A 71 8.07 -2.48 -2.46
#